data_AF-A0A095ZP58-F1
#
_entry.id   AF-A0A095ZP58-F1
#
_cell.length_a   1.000
_cell.length_b   1.000
_cell.length_c   1.000
_cell.angle_alpha   90.00
_cell.angle_beta   90.00
_cell.angle_gamma   90.00
#
_symmetry.space_group_name_H-M   'P 1'
#
loop_
_entity.id
_entity.type
_entity.pdbx_description
1 polymer ?
#
loop_
_entity_poly.entity_id
_entity_poly.type
_entity_poly.pdbx_seq_one_letter_code
_entity_poly.pdbx_strand_id
1 'polypeptide(L)'
;MSPKNNPHSDLEAWFSFERMKTYSFHPDPEALYLWNTRVTKAFLEDIQHVEVLLRNHVDTAVSSRYGERWYVHSAIPFDWHAENSVRKASKRAGRKADGRSVSGRQPEPLPGRVIAELNFDFWAYLFTNRYAATIWPLVHKTLVATPASTTRKGGNGTYVPSLTDFKCEVDVVYKLRNRCAHHEPIIRRNRQQEDACLGSAQEAIRLLTMWLNPDAAHWIASHSRLPHLRSVRP
;
A
#
# COMPACT_ATOMS: atom_id res chain seq x y z
N MET A 1 -8.88 -22.24 48.93
CA MET A 1 -9.11 -22.30 47.47
C MET A 1 -7.95 -21.59 46.81
N SER A 2 -7.00 -22.37 46.30
CA SER A 2 -5.83 -21.86 45.58
C SER A 2 -6.28 -21.15 44.28
N PRO A 3 -5.65 -20.04 43.89
CA PRO A 3 -5.93 -19.44 42.60
C PRO A 3 -5.52 -20.46 41.53
N LYS A 4 -6.45 -20.77 40.62
CA LYS A 4 -6.17 -21.61 39.46
C LYS A 4 -5.07 -20.91 38.66
N ASN A 5 -3.87 -21.50 38.66
CA ASN A 5 -2.84 -21.27 37.65
C ASN A 5 -3.45 -21.64 36.30
N ASN A 6 -4.08 -20.69 35.62
CA ASN A 6 -4.17 -20.78 34.17
C ASN A 6 -2.74 -20.50 33.65
N PRO A 7 -2.21 -21.29 32.71
CA PRO A 7 -0.95 -21.01 32.04
C PRO A 7 -1.14 -19.85 31.05
N HIS A 8 -1.74 -18.74 31.52
CA HIS A 8 -1.96 -17.55 30.72
C HIS A 8 -0.60 -16.97 30.36
N SER A 9 -0.40 -16.80 29.07
CA SER A 9 0.78 -16.22 28.47
C SER A 9 1.19 -14.95 29.23
N ASP A 10 2.45 -14.90 29.68
CA ASP A 10 3.04 -13.65 30.15
C ASP A 10 3.40 -12.81 28.90
N LEU A 11 2.36 -12.35 28.18
CA LEU A 11 2.52 -11.56 26.96
C LEU A 11 3.32 -10.29 27.23
N GLU A 12 3.26 -9.76 28.45
CA GLU A 12 4.04 -8.60 28.85
C GLU A 12 5.54 -8.91 28.92
N ALA A 13 5.93 -10.11 29.39
CA ALA A 13 7.32 -10.55 29.35
C ALA A 13 7.89 -10.69 27.93
N TRP A 14 7.07 -11.09 26.94
CA TRP A 14 7.54 -11.27 25.56
C TRP A 14 7.38 -10.03 24.68
N PHE A 15 6.32 -9.25 24.88
CA PHE A 15 5.94 -8.16 23.99
C PHE A 15 6.00 -6.77 24.63
N SER A 16 6.34 -6.67 25.92
CA SER A 16 6.33 -5.47 26.78
C SER A 16 4.95 -5.02 27.26
N PHE A 17 4.92 -4.45 28.47
CA PHE A 17 3.75 -3.80 29.05
C PHE A 17 3.17 -2.72 28.14
N GLU A 18 3.99 -1.82 27.59
CA GLU A 18 3.50 -0.71 26.75
C GLU A 18 2.80 -1.19 25.48
N ARG A 19 3.27 -2.30 24.90
CA ARG A 19 2.60 -2.94 23.76
C ARG A 19 1.24 -3.48 24.17
N MET A 20 1.18 -4.24 25.26
CA MET A 20 -0.05 -4.92 25.71
C MET A 20 -1.08 -3.94 26.27
N LYS A 21 -0.63 -2.84 26.89
CA LYS A 21 -1.46 -1.72 27.34
C LYS A 21 -2.32 -1.12 26.24
N THR A 22 -1.90 -1.21 24.96
CA THR A 22 -2.73 -0.76 23.83
C THR A 22 -4.05 -1.53 23.73
N TYR A 23 -4.10 -2.77 24.22
CA TYR A 23 -5.23 -3.69 24.10
C TYR A 23 -6.04 -3.83 25.40
N SER A 24 -5.58 -3.25 26.51
CA SER A 24 -6.15 -3.44 27.86
C SER A 24 -7.55 -2.86 28.04
N PHE A 25 -8.04 -2.05 27.08
CA PHE A 25 -9.42 -1.59 27.07
C PHE A 25 -10.42 -2.68 26.68
N HIS A 26 -9.95 -3.82 26.18
CA HIS A 26 -10.77 -4.95 25.77
C HIS A 26 -10.92 -5.98 26.91
N PRO A 27 -12.08 -6.64 27.07
CA PRO A 27 -12.25 -7.72 28.05
C PRO A 27 -11.29 -8.89 27.83
N ASP A 28 -10.87 -9.11 26.57
CA ASP A 28 -9.86 -10.10 26.17
C ASP A 28 -8.76 -9.42 25.34
N PRO A 29 -7.71 -8.87 25.98
CA PRO A 29 -6.61 -8.16 25.30
C PRO A 29 -5.79 -9.06 24.37
N GLU A 30 -5.61 -10.34 24.71
CA GLU A 30 -4.86 -11.30 23.91
C GLU A 30 -5.59 -11.60 22.60
N ALA A 31 -6.90 -11.88 22.66
CA ALA A 31 -7.69 -12.10 21.45
C ALA A 31 -7.68 -10.86 20.55
N LEU A 32 -7.77 -9.65 21.10
CA LEU A 32 -7.73 -8.42 20.31
C LEU A 32 -6.33 -8.18 19.68
N TYR A 33 -5.26 -8.50 20.40
CA TYR A 33 -3.89 -8.45 19.86
C TYR A 33 -3.70 -9.40 18.67
N LEU A 34 -4.16 -10.64 18.79
CA LEU A 34 -4.11 -11.64 17.72
C LEU A 34 -4.98 -11.23 16.53
N TRP A 35 -6.19 -10.72 16.79
CA TRP A 35 -7.07 -10.20 15.75
C TRP A 35 -6.44 -9.01 15.01
N ASN A 36 -5.91 -8.01 15.73
CA ASN A 36 -5.21 -6.87 15.12
C ASN A 36 -4.08 -7.35 14.21
N THR A 37 -3.28 -8.32 14.67
CA THR A 37 -2.20 -8.90 13.87
C THR A 37 -2.73 -9.54 12.58
N ARG A 38 -3.79 -10.35 12.66
CA ARG A 38 -4.40 -11.00 11.48
C ARG A 38 -4.94 -9.98 10.48
N VAL A 39 -5.68 -8.97 10.95
CA VAL A 39 -6.24 -7.91 10.09
C VAL A 39 -5.14 -7.05 9.48
N THR A 40 -4.11 -6.68 10.24
CA THR A 40 -2.92 -5.99 9.73
C THR A 40 -2.27 -6.76 8.58
N LYS A 41 -2.12 -8.08 8.71
CA LYS A 41 -1.53 -8.92 7.63
C LYS A 41 -2.45 -9.05 6.43
N ALA A 42 -3.76 -9.17 6.62
CA ALA A 42 -4.71 -9.18 5.51
C ALA A 42 -4.74 -7.84 4.75
N PHE A 43 -4.60 -6.70 5.43
CA PHE A 43 -4.42 -5.42 4.73
C PHE A 43 -3.11 -5.39 3.94
N LEU A 44 -2.01 -5.90 4.48
CA LEU A 44 -0.74 -5.94 3.74
C LEU A 44 -0.83 -6.82 2.47
N GLU A 45 -1.60 -7.89 2.49
CA GLU A 45 -1.87 -8.72 1.30
C GLU A 45 -2.58 -7.90 0.21
N ASP A 46 -3.71 -7.28 0.54
CA ASP A 46 -4.46 -6.45 -0.43
C ASP A 46 -3.63 -5.27 -0.94
N ILE A 47 -2.90 -4.60 -0.05
CA ILE A 47 -2.02 -3.46 -0.38
C ILE A 47 -0.88 -3.90 -1.29
N GLN A 48 -0.30 -5.09 -1.09
CA GLN A 48 0.74 -5.61 -1.98
C GLN A 48 0.22 -5.73 -3.41
N HIS A 49 -1.01 -6.19 -3.61
CA HIS A 49 -1.62 -6.25 -4.94
C HIS A 49 -1.81 -4.85 -5.54
N VAL A 50 -2.27 -3.88 -4.73
CA VAL A 50 -2.38 -2.47 -5.16
C VAL A 50 -1.01 -1.91 -5.57
N GLU A 51 0.05 -2.15 -4.81
CA GLU A 51 1.39 -1.63 -5.10
C GLU A 51 1.92 -2.17 -6.44
N VAL A 52 1.73 -3.47 -6.70
CA VAL A 52 2.11 -4.09 -7.99
C VAL A 52 1.26 -3.60 -9.14
N LEU A 53 -0.06 -3.45 -8.94
CA LEU A 53 -0.95 -2.93 -9.97
C LEU A 53 -0.62 -1.48 -10.33
N LEU A 54 -0.46 -0.62 -9.31
CA LEU A 54 -0.13 0.78 -9.46
C LEU A 54 1.21 0.97 -10.18
N ARG A 55 2.28 0.29 -9.72
CA ARG A 55 3.61 0.46 -10.35
C ARG A 55 3.60 0.04 -11.81
N ASN A 56 2.94 -1.07 -12.15
CA ASN A 56 2.91 -1.58 -13.52
C ASN A 56 2.09 -0.65 -14.43
N HIS A 57 0.98 -0.12 -13.90
CA HIS A 57 0.14 0.84 -14.62
C HIS A 57 0.92 2.14 -14.89
N VAL A 58 1.57 2.70 -13.87
CA VAL A 58 2.41 3.90 -14.01
C VAL A 58 3.55 3.66 -15.00
N ASP A 59 4.27 2.55 -14.86
CA ASP A 59 5.38 2.20 -15.74
C ASP A 59 4.94 2.11 -17.20
N THR A 60 3.82 1.43 -17.48
CA THR A 60 3.24 1.32 -18.83
C THR A 60 2.86 2.71 -19.38
N ALA A 61 2.17 3.53 -18.59
CA ALA A 61 1.72 4.84 -19.02
C ALA A 61 2.90 5.79 -19.31
N VAL A 62 3.91 5.81 -18.44
CA VAL A 62 5.03 6.75 -18.51
C VAL A 62 6.09 6.32 -19.52
N SER A 63 6.39 5.02 -19.61
CA SER A 63 7.37 4.48 -20.57
C SER A 63 6.98 4.72 -22.02
N SER A 64 5.68 4.79 -22.32
CA SER A 64 5.18 5.13 -23.67
C SER A 64 5.70 6.48 -24.20
N ARG A 65 6.03 7.42 -23.30
CA ARG A 65 6.49 8.77 -23.64
C ARG A 65 7.99 8.99 -23.41
N TYR A 66 8.56 8.34 -22.41
CA TYR A 66 9.93 8.61 -21.93
C TYR A 66 10.87 7.39 -22.02
N GLY A 67 10.38 6.27 -22.56
CA GLY A 67 11.14 5.02 -22.69
C GLY A 67 11.20 4.19 -21.41
N GLU A 68 11.79 3.00 -21.50
CA GLU A 68 11.84 2.00 -20.42
C GLU A 68 12.58 2.47 -19.15
N ARG A 69 13.46 3.47 -19.29
CA ARG A 69 14.22 4.07 -18.18
C ARG A 69 13.72 5.47 -17.83
N TRP A 70 12.42 5.71 -17.94
CA TRP A 70 11.80 7.00 -17.64
C TRP A 70 12.17 7.55 -16.26
N TYR A 71 12.44 6.68 -15.27
CA TYR A 71 12.82 7.04 -13.90
C TYR A 71 14.20 7.72 -13.77
N VAL A 72 14.96 7.86 -14.87
CA VAL A 72 16.18 8.70 -14.96
C VAL A 72 16.12 9.69 -16.13
N HIS A 73 14.96 9.86 -16.76
CA HIS A 73 14.82 10.68 -17.96
C HIS A 73 14.83 12.18 -17.60
N SER A 74 15.69 12.97 -18.25
CA SER A 74 15.95 14.38 -17.93
C SER A 74 14.73 15.31 -18.08
N ALA A 75 13.78 14.96 -18.94
CA ALA A 75 12.53 15.72 -19.09
C ALA A 75 11.56 15.56 -17.89
N ILE A 76 11.79 14.61 -16.98
CA ILE A 76 11.02 14.50 -15.74
C ILE A 76 11.86 15.15 -14.63
N PRO A 77 11.35 16.19 -13.94
CA PRO A 77 12.11 16.95 -12.94
C PRO A 77 12.15 16.20 -11.61
N PHE A 78 12.78 15.02 -11.60
CA PHE A 78 13.04 14.28 -10.37
C PHE A 78 13.94 15.11 -9.46
N ASP A 79 13.55 15.22 -8.20
CA ASP A 79 14.38 15.82 -7.17
C ASP A 79 15.25 14.76 -6.49
N TRP A 80 16.10 15.23 -5.59
CA TRP A 80 16.99 14.35 -4.82
C TRP A 80 16.25 13.20 -4.11
N HIS A 81 15.00 13.40 -3.67
CA HIS A 81 14.24 12.35 -2.99
C HIS A 81 13.90 11.20 -3.96
N ALA A 82 13.37 11.53 -5.14
CA ALA A 82 13.06 10.55 -6.17
C ALA A 82 14.34 9.89 -6.73
N GLU A 83 15.37 10.68 -7.04
CA GLU A 83 16.67 10.19 -7.51
C GLU A 83 17.33 9.24 -6.50
N ASN A 84 17.28 9.57 -5.20
CA ASN A 84 17.83 8.73 -4.15
C ASN A 84 17.06 7.39 -4.03
N SER A 85 15.74 7.42 -4.25
CA SER A 85 14.91 6.22 -4.27
C SER A 85 15.30 5.30 -5.44
N VAL A 86 15.43 5.88 -6.64
CA VAL A 86 15.91 5.17 -7.85
C VAL A 86 17.32 4.61 -7.62
N ARG A 87 18.25 5.40 -7.09
CA ARG A 87 19.62 4.95 -6.79
C ARG A 87 19.66 3.77 -5.83
N LYS A 88 18.84 3.80 -4.76
CA LYS A 88 18.73 2.68 -3.81
C LYS A 88 18.12 1.43 -4.48
N ALA A 89 17.08 1.61 -5.28
CA ALA A 89 16.45 0.53 -6.04
C ALA A 89 17.42 -0.12 -7.04
N SER A 90 18.15 0.68 -7.83
CA SER A 90 19.17 0.19 -8.77
C SER A 90 20.28 -0.60 -8.07
N LYS A 91 20.73 -0.16 -6.89
CA LYS A 91 21.70 -0.92 -6.08
C LYS A 91 21.14 -2.28 -5.63
N ARG A 92 19.89 -2.35 -5.18
CA ARG A 92 19.24 -3.62 -4.81
C ARG A 92 19.05 -4.53 -6.02
N ALA A 93 18.60 -3.97 -7.14
CA ALA A 93 18.40 -4.68 -8.40
C ALA A 93 19.71 -5.29 -8.95
N GLY A 94 20.82 -4.55 -8.84
CA GLY A 94 22.16 -5.02 -9.22
C GLY A 94 22.65 -6.17 -8.34
N ARG A 95 22.53 -6.07 -7.01
CA ARG A 95 22.91 -7.15 -6.08
C ARG A 95 22.18 -8.47 -6.37
N LYS A 96 20.92 -8.41 -6.79
CA LYS A 96 20.13 -9.60 -7.15
C LYS A 96 20.52 -10.21 -8.50
N ALA A 97 21.26 -9.49 -9.35
CA ALA A 97 21.82 -10.03 -10.59
C ALA A 97 23.14 -10.80 -10.34
N ASP A 98 23.78 -10.56 -9.21
CA ASP A 98 25.19 -10.87 -8.96
C ASP A 98 25.49 -12.32 -8.54
N GLY A 99 24.52 -13.23 -8.64
CA GLY A 99 24.80 -14.66 -8.47
C GLY A 99 25.65 -15.28 -9.60
N ARG A 100 26.06 -14.49 -10.61
CA ARG A 100 26.72 -14.97 -11.84
C ARG A 100 27.78 -14.01 -12.44
N SER A 101 28.26 -12.97 -11.74
CA SER A 101 29.24 -12.05 -12.35
C SER A 101 30.67 -12.59 -12.25
N VAL A 102 31.23 -12.97 -13.40
CA VAL A 102 32.59 -13.52 -13.56
C VAL A 102 33.65 -12.41 -13.78
N SER A 103 33.26 -11.14 -14.00
CA SER A 103 34.15 -10.10 -14.53
C SER A 103 34.33 -8.82 -13.67
N GLY A 104 33.85 -8.80 -12.43
CA GLY A 104 34.06 -7.67 -11.50
C GLY A 104 33.35 -6.34 -11.86
N ARG A 105 32.74 -6.23 -13.04
CA ARG A 105 31.91 -5.09 -13.47
C ARG A 105 30.43 -5.49 -13.39
N GLN A 106 29.70 -4.87 -12.47
CA GLN A 106 28.27 -5.11 -12.29
C GLN A 106 27.51 -4.72 -13.57
N PRO A 107 26.77 -5.64 -14.20
CA PRO A 107 25.88 -5.29 -15.31
C PRO A 107 24.86 -4.26 -14.84
N GLU A 108 24.53 -3.30 -15.71
CA GLU A 108 23.44 -2.37 -15.40
C GLU A 108 22.14 -3.17 -15.20
N PRO A 109 21.37 -2.95 -14.11
CA PRO A 109 20.16 -3.72 -13.87
C PRO A 109 19.15 -3.48 -15.01
N LEU A 110 18.40 -4.55 -15.33
CA LEU A 110 17.25 -4.48 -16.23
C LEU A 110 16.24 -3.43 -15.71
N PRO A 111 15.62 -2.60 -16.57
CA PRO A 111 14.72 -1.54 -16.12
C PRO A 111 13.59 -2.05 -15.22
N GLY A 112 12.94 -3.15 -15.63
CA GLY A 112 11.87 -3.80 -14.85
C GLY A 112 12.32 -4.28 -13.46
N ARG A 113 13.61 -4.62 -13.27
CA ARG A 113 14.12 -4.95 -11.92
C ARG A 113 14.25 -3.71 -11.04
N VAL A 114 14.61 -2.56 -11.61
CA VAL A 114 14.64 -1.30 -10.87
C VAL A 114 13.23 -0.89 -10.46
N ILE A 115 12.27 -0.96 -11.40
CA ILE A 115 10.84 -0.72 -11.14
C ILE A 115 10.33 -1.61 -10.00
N ALA A 116 10.64 -2.91 -10.04
CA ALA A 116 10.20 -3.84 -9.01
C ALA A 116 10.81 -3.59 -7.62
N GLU A 117 11.96 -2.91 -7.54
CA GLU A 117 12.66 -2.56 -6.30
C GLU A 117 12.26 -1.20 -5.72
N LEU A 118 11.46 -0.40 -6.42
CA LEU A 118 10.96 0.87 -5.90
C LEU A 118 9.82 0.62 -4.91
N ASN A 119 9.96 1.19 -3.71
CA ASN A 119 8.98 1.08 -2.64
C ASN A 119 7.75 1.97 -2.91
N PHE A 120 6.62 1.64 -2.27
CA PHE A 120 5.40 2.46 -2.32
C PHE A 120 5.62 3.97 -2.11
N ASP A 121 6.53 4.39 -1.22
CA ASP A 121 6.86 5.80 -0.99
C ASP A 121 7.19 6.54 -2.30
N PHE A 122 7.95 5.91 -3.20
CA PHE A 122 8.26 6.48 -4.51
C PHE A 122 7.01 6.64 -5.36
N TRP A 123 6.20 5.58 -5.46
CA TRP A 123 4.97 5.58 -6.26
C TRP A 123 3.96 6.62 -5.77
N ALA A 124 3.79 6.76 -4.44
CA ALA A 124 2.96 7.79 -3.84
C ALA A 124 3.50 9.21 -4.12
N TYR A 125 4.83 9.37 -4.11
CA TYR A 125 5.47 10.66 -4.36
C TYR A 125 5.25 11.20 -5.78
N LEU A 126 5.06 10.31 -6.77
CA LEU A 126 4.79 10.69 -8.16
C LEU A 126 3.46 11.44 -8.34
N PHE A 127 2.55 11.39 -7.36
CA PHE A 127 1.25 12.08 -7.41
C PHE A 127 1.23 13.38 -6.60
N THR A 128 2.40 13.97 -6.34
CA THR A 128 2.50 15.33 -5.79
C THR A 128 2.43 16.38 -6.89
N ASN A 129 2.16 17.65 -6.52
CA ASN A 129 2.09 18.77 -7.48
C ASN A 129 3.37 18.94 -8.31
N ARG A 130 4.52 18.45 -7.84
CA ARG A 130 5.80 18.46 -8.57
C ARG A 130 5.69 17.76 -9.92
N TYR A 131 4.95 16.66 -10.00
CA TYR A 131 4.86 15.83 -11.20
C TYR A 131 3.50 15.94 -11.90
N ALA A 132 2.67 16.90 -11.49
CA ALA A 132 1.34 17.13 -12.05
C ALA A 132 1.37 17.49 -13.54
N ALA A 133 2.47 18.07 -14.03
CA ALA A 133 2.65 18.45 -15.44
C ALA A 133 3.34 17.38 -16.30
N THR A 134 3.99 16.38 -15.69
CA THR A 134 4.82 15.39 -16.40
C THR A 134 4.27 13.96 -16.31
N ILE A 135 4.06 13.46 -15.09
CA ILE A 135 3.62 12.07 -14.86
C ILE A 135 2.10 11.95 -14.86
N TRP A 136 1.42 12.84 -14.12
CA TRP A 136 -0.03 12.75 -13.94
C TRP A 136 -0.83 12.71 -15.25
N PRO A 137 -0.56 13.55 -16.28
CA PRO A 137 -1.36 13.54 -17.49
C PRO A 137 -1.30 12.21 -18.25
N LEU A 138 -0.16 11.51 -18.17
CA LEU A 138 0.03 10.20 -18.80
C LEU A 138 -0.77 9.12 -18.07
N VAL A 139 -0.71 9.10 -16.73
CA VAL A 139 -1.47 8.15 -15.91
C VAL A 139 -2.97 8.42 -16.00
N HIS A 140 -3.39 9.67 -15.87
CA HIS A 140 -4.80 10.07 -15.91
C HIS A 140 -5.49 9.64 -17.21
N LYS A 141 -4.79 9.74 -18.35
CA LYS A 141 -5.31 9.32 -19.66
C LYS A 141 -5.61 7.81 -19.74
N THR A 142 -4.95 7.00 -18.93
CA THR A 142 -5.10 5.53 -18.93
C THR A 142 -6.00 5.02 -17.80
N LEU A 143 -6.53 5.90 -16.94
CA LEU A 143 -7.47 5.49 -15.89
C LEU A 143 -8.83 5.11 -16.47
N VAL A 144 -9.48 4.16 -15.80
CA VAL A 144 -10.81 3.67 -16.15
C VAL A 144 -11.87 4.53 -15.47
N ALA A 145 -12.84 4.99 -16.26
CA ALA A 145 -14.00 5.69 -15.74
C ALA A 145 -14.90 4.73 -14.95
N THR A 146 -15.30 5.14 -13.75
CA THR A 146 -16.16 4.37 -12.84
C THR A 146 -17.51 5.06 -12.67
N PRO A 147 -18.60 4.35 -12.34
CA PRO A 147 -19.87 5.01 -12.04
C PRO A 147 -19.72 6.00 -10.86
N ALA A 148 -20.19 7.24 -11.03
CA ALA A 148 -20.10 8.29 -10.02
C ALA A 148 -20.80 7.91 -8.69
N SER A 149 -21.82 7.05 -8.76
CA SER A 149 -22.52 6.46 -7.61
C SER A 149 -21.61 5.62 -6.71
N THR A 150 -20.51 5.09 -7.26
CA THR A 150 -19.52 4.32 -6.50
C THR A 150 -18.43 5.20 -5.88
N THR A 151 -18.52 6.52 -6.02
CA THR A 151 -17.56 7.47 -5.44
C THR A 151 -18.09 8.02 -4.11
N ARG A 152 -17.18 8.50 -3.26
CA ARG A 152 -17.54 9.15 -1.99
C ARG A 152 -18.41 10.41 -2.16
N LYS A 153 -18.35 11.07 -3.32
CA LYS A 153 -19.13 12.28 -3.62
C LYS A 153 -20.55 11.95 -4.06
N GLY A 154 -20.81 10.71 -4.48
CA GLY A 154 -22.06 10.32 -5.12
C GLY A 154 -22.30 11.05 -6.45
N GLY A 155 -23.37 10.69 -7.14
CA GLY A 155 -23.79 11.35 -8.38
C GLY A 155 -24.19 10.38 -9.47
N ASN A 156 -24.59 10.96 -10.60
CA ASN A 156 -25.04 10.23 -11.79
C ASN A 156 -23.97 10.27 -12.88
N GLY A 157 -23.87 9.21 -13.68
CA GLY A 157 -22.94 9.12 -14.81
C GLY A 157 -21.58 8.49 -14.47
N THR A 158 -20.58 8.78 -15.30
CA THR A 158 -19.21 8.26 -15.17
C THR A 158 -18.27 9.30 -14.56
N TYR A 159 -17.29 8.82 -13.81
CA TYR A 159 -16.31 9.64 -13.09
C TYR A 159 -14.89 9.09 -13.32
N VAL A 160 -13.97 10.00 -13.62
CA VAL A 160 -12.52 9.77 -13.66
C VAL A 160 -11.90 10.65 -12.56
N PRO A 161 -11.01 10.11 -11.70
CA PRO A 161 -10.51 10.86 -10.56
C PRO A 161 -9.57 12.00 -10.98
N SER A 162 -9.71 13.15 -10.32
CA SER A 162 -8.71 14.21 -10.39
C SER A 162 -7.41 13.79 -9.69
N LEU A 163 -6.31 14.53 -9.91
CA LEU A 163 -5.04 14.28 -9.19
C LEU A 163 -5.27 14.29 -7.68
N THR A 164 -6.04 15.24 -7.17
CA THR A 164 -6.36 15.36 -5.75
C THR A 164 -7.13 14.16 -5.24
N ASP A 165 -8.14 13.70 -5.98
CA ASP A 165 -8.96 12.55 -5.58
C ASP A 165 -8.12 11.26 -5.60
N PHE A 166 -7.33 11.03 -6.66
CA PHE A 166 -6.46 9.87 -6.80
C PHE A 166 -5.39 9.86 -5.69
N LYS A 167 -4.71 11.00 -5.48
CA LYS A 167 -3.70 11.15 -4.44
C LYS A 167 -4.28 10.93 -3.05
N CYS A 168 -5.50 11.39 -2.78
CA CYS A 168 -6.16 11.18 -1.49
C CYS A 168 -6.24 9.68 -1.17
N GLU A 169 -6.69 8.86 -2.12
CA GLU A 169 -6.78 7.41 -1.89
C GLU A 169 -5.40 6.75 -1.80
N VAL A 170 -4.43 7.16 -2.65
CA VAL A 170 -3.04 6.69 -2.53
C VAL A 170 -2.47 6.99 -1.14
N ASP A 171 -2.71 8.18 -0.59
CA ASP A 171 -2.22 8.58 0.73
C ASP A 171 -2.87 7.77 1.87
N VAL A 172 -4.15 7.41 1.75
CA VAL A 172 -4.84 6.54 2.72
C VAL A 172 -4.17 5.16 2.75
N VAL A 173 -3.97 4.55 1.57
CA VAL A 173 -3.33 3.23 1.46
C VAL A 173 -1.87 3.29 1.92
N TYR A 174 -1.14 4.33 1.53
CA TYR A 174 0.26 4.56 1.92
C TYR A 174 0.44 4.65 3.44
N LYS A 175 -0.38 5.49 4.10
CA LYS A 175 -0.33 5.66 5.57
C LYS A 175 -0.66 4.36 6.29
N LEU A 176 -1.67 3.63 5.83
CA LEU A 176 -2.02 2.34 6.42
C LEU A 176 -0.90 1.32 6.22
N ARG A 177 -0.34 1.22 5.02
CA ARG A 177 0.77 0.33 4.70
C ARG A 177 1.94 0.54 5.65
N ASN A 178 2.36 1.79 5.84
CA ASN A 178 3.49 2.10 6.72
C ASN A 178 3.18 1.73 8.17
N ARG A 179 1.98 2.06 8.67
CA ARG A 179 1.52 1.65 10.00
C ARG A 179 1.60 0.12 10.17
N CYS A 180 1.07 -0.63 9.21
CA CYS A 180 1.08 -2.09 9.20
C CYS A 180 2.51 -2.68 9.14
N ALA A 181 3.38 -2.10 8.31
CA ALA A 181 4.77 -2.52 8.15
C ALA A 181 5.61 -2.27 9.41
N HIS A 182 5.31 -1.20 10.16
CA HIS A 182 5.90 -0.92 11.47
C HIS A 182 5.23 -1.68 12.62
N HIS A 183 4.29 -2.59 12.32
CA HIS A 183 3.53 -3.34 13.32
C HIS A 183 2.77 -2.45 14.30
N GLU A 184 2.44 -1.21 13.91
CA GLU A 184 1.63 -0.33 14.73
C GLU A 184 0.17 -0.83 14.78
N PRO A 185 -0.50 -0.81 15.94
CA PRO A 185 -1.88 -1.25 16.07
C PRO A 185 -2.84 -0.42 15.19
N ILE A 186 -3.72 -1.06 14.45
CA ILE A 186 -4.75 -0.40 13.61
C ILE A 186 -6.13 -0.38 14.28
N ILE A 187 -6.24 -1.03 15.45
CA ILE A 187 -7.39 -0.98 16.33
C ILE A 187 -7.57 0.39 17.00
N ARG A 188 -8.79 0.67 17.46
CA ARG A 188 -9.12 1.83 18.29
C ARG A 188 -10.08 1.43 19.41
N ARG A 189 -10.03 2.19 20.51
CA ARG A 189 -10.95 2.02 21.64
C ARG A 189 -12.41 2.29 21.25
N ASN A 190 -12.64 3.30 20.41
CA ASN A 190 -13.96 3.57 19.85
C ASN A 190 -14.20 2.69 18.61
N ARG A 191 -15.16 1.76 18.70
CA ARG A 191 -15.51 0.80 17.64
C ARG A 191 -15.94 1.49 16.34
N GLN A 192 -16.77 2.53 16.41
CA GLN A 192 -17.24 3.26 15.22
C GLN A 192 -16.10 3.95 14.48
N GLN A 193 -15.16 4.55 15.23
CA GLN A 193 -13.97 5.18 14.63
C GLN A 193 -13.03 4.13 14.02
N GLU A 194 -12.86 2.97 14.67
CA GLU A 194 -12.10 1.85 14.10
C GLU A 194 -12.72 1.42 12.78
N ASP A 195 -14.04 1.12 12.78
CA ASP A 195 -14.74 0.63 11.60
C ASP A 195 -14.75 1.63 10.45
N ALA A 196 -14.87 2.93 10.75
CA ALA A 196 -14.77 4.00 9.77
C ALA A 196 -13.36 4.11 9.17
N CYS A 197 -12.29 4.03 10.00
CA CYS A 197 -10.91 4.04 9.51
C CYS A 197 -10.61 2.82 8.62
N LEU A 198 -10.97 1.61 9.08
CA LEU A 198 -10.73 0.39 8.32
C LEU A 198 -11.60 0.33 7.06
N GLY A 199 -12.84 0.81 7.12
CA GLY A 199 -13.73 0.95 5.97
C GLY A 199 -13.19 1.94 4.93
N SER A 200 -12.70 3.09 5.38
CA SER A 200 -12.05 4.08 4.50
C SER A 200 -10.84 3.50 3.77
N ALA A 201 -10.02 2.70 4.45
CA ALA A 201 -8.88 2.04 3.84
C ALA A 201 -9.27 0.97 2.81
N GLN A 202 -10.25 0.12 3.12
CA GLN A 202 -10.77 -0.85 2.15
C GLN A 202 -11.37 -0.15 0.92
N GLU A 203 -12.07 0.95 1.15
CA GLU A 203 -12.65 1.75 0.07
C GLU A 203 -11.56 2.40 -0.80
N ALA A 204 -10.48 2.91 -0.20
CA ALA A 204 -9.34 3.45 -0.94
C ALA A 204 -8.69 2.38 -1.84
N ILE A 205 -8.49 1.16 -1.31
CA ILE A 205 -7.99 0.00 -2.07
C ILE A 205 -8.94 -0.30 -3.25
N ARG A 206 -10.24 -0.36 -2.99
CA ARG A 206 -11.26 -0.63 -4.01
C ARG A 206 -11.26 0.45 -5.11
N LEU A 207 -11.26 1.73 -4.74
CA LEU A 207 -11.28 2.83 -5.69
C LEU A 207 -10.03 2.84 -6.58
N LEU A 208 -8.84 2.72 -5.97
CA LEU A 208 -7.59 2.68 -6.72
C LEU A 208 -7.56 1.51 -7.71
N THR A 209 -7.92 0.31 -7.27
CA THR A 209 -7.93 -0.87 -8.14
C THR A 209 -8.96 -0.71 -9.26
N MET A 210 -10.15 -0.21 -8.99
CA MET A 210 -11.18 0.06 -10.00
C MET A 210 -10.73 1.08 -11.06
N TRP A 211 -10.06 2.16 -10.64
CA TRP A 211 -9.54 3.17 -11.57
C TRP A 211 -8.36 2.65 -12.40
N LEU A 212 -7.57 1.73 -11.87
CA LEU A 212 -6.41 1.18 -12.56
C LEU A 212 -6.78 0.01 -13.49
N ASN A 213 -7.61 -0.91 -13.02
CA ASN A 213 -8.09 -2.09 -13.75
C ASN A 213 -9.26 -2.79 -13.00
N PRO A 214 -10.51 -2.73 -13.52
CA PRO A 214 -11.67 -3.35 -12.88
C PRO A 214 -11.59 -4.88 -12.68
N ASP A 215 -10.97 -5.61 -13.61
CA ASP A 215 -10.83 -7.07 -13.50
C ASP A 215 -9.89 -7.43 -12.34
N ALA A 216 -8.77 -6.69 -12.22
CA ALA A 216 -7.86 -6.82 -11.09
C ALA A 216 -8.57 -6.44 -9.78
N ALA A 217 -9.42 -5.41 -9.77
CA ALA A 217 -10.20 -5.03 -8.59
C ALA A 217 -11.12 -6.16 -8.12
N HIS A 218 -11.85 -6.80 -9.03
CA HIS A 218 -12.69 -7.95 -8.72
C HIS A 218 -11.86 -9.15 -8.23
N TRP A 219 -10.72 -9.42 -8.87
CA TRP A 219 -9.83 -10.48 -8.43
C TRP A 219 -9.29 -10.23 -7.02
N ILE A 220 -8.80 -9.03 -6.72
CA ILE A 220 -8.31 -8.66 -5.38
C ILE A 220 -9.43 -8.78 -4.34
N ALA A 221 -10.62 -8.25 -4.63
CA ALA A 221 -11.76 -8.31 -3.72
C ALA A 221 -12.20 -9.74 -3.40
N SER A 222 -12.20 -10.64 -4.38
CA SER A 222 -12.57 -12.05 -4.20
C SER A 222 -11.55 -12.88 -3.42
N HIS A 223 -10.29 -12.44 -3.34
CA HIS A 223 -9.22 -13.12 -2.59
C HIS A 223 -8.93 -12.45 -1.24
N SER A 224 -9.55 -11.30 -0.95
CA SER A 224 -9.35 -10.58 0.31
C SER A 224 -9.95 -11.34 1.49
N ARG A 225 -9.15 -11.47 2.56
CA ARG A 225 -9.60 -12.05 3.84
C ARG A 225 -10.27 -11.03 4.76
N LEU A 226 -10.24 -9.74 4.40
CA LEU A 226 -10.72 -8.66 5.25
C LEU A 226 -12.21 -8.76 5.62
N PRO A 227 -13.15 -9.08 4.71
CA PRO A 227 -14.57 -9.18 5.09
C PRO A 227 -14.80 -10.21 6.20
N HIS A 228 -14.20 -11.39 6.06
CA HIS A 228 -14.29 -12.45 7.07
C HIS A 228 -13.63 -12.03 8.38
N LEU A 229 -12.36 -11.61 8.34
CA LEU A 229 -11.63 -11.25 9.57
C LEU A 229 -12.29 -10.10 10.33
N ARG A 230 -12.85 -9.11 9.62
CA ARG A 230 -13.59 -8.01 10.26
C ARG A 230 -14.88 -8.47 10.92
N SER A 231 -15.56 -9.49 10.37
CA SER A 231 -16.79 -10.03 10.95
C SER A 231 -16.57 -10.83 12.25
N VAL A 232 -15.37 -11.36 12.46
CA VAL A 232 -15.01 -12.17 13.63
C VAL A 232 -14.15 -11.40 14.64
N ARG A 233 -14.32 -10.08 14.70
CA ARG A 233 -13.64 -9.28 15.71
C ARG A 233 -14.12 -9.67 17.12
N PRO A 234 -13.20 -9.98 18.06
CA PRO A 234 -13.56 -10.28 19.44
C PRO A 234 -14.14 -9.05 20.16
#